data_AF-A0A9W4WYS8-F1
#
_entry.id   AF-A0A9W4WYS8-F1
#
_cell.length_a   1.000
_cell.length_b   1.000
_cell.length_c   1.000
_cell.angle_alpha   90.00
_cell.angle_beta   90.00
_cell.angle_gamma   90.00
#
_symmetry.space_group_name_H-M   'P 1'
#
loop_
_entity.id
_entity.type
_entity.pdbx_description
1 polymer ?
#
loop_
_entity_poly.entity_id
_entity_poly.type
_entity_poly.pdbx_seq_one_letter_code
_entity_poly.pdbx_strand_id
1 'polypeptide(L)' 'LAASAIAQFEWTVDVVRELIHLRRDNHDDFEFISNNYHENIWRTISNRLFINRG' A
#
# COMPACT_ATOMS: atom_id res chain seq x y z
N LEU A 1 -19.81 -5.70 25.76
CA LEU A 1 -19.38 -5.04 24.50
C LEU A 1 -17.91 -5.40 24.29
N ALA A 2 -17.60 -6.41 23.48
CA ALA A 2 -16.22 -6.73 23.17
C ALA A 2 -15.73 -5.68 22.16
N ALA A 3 -14.70 -4.91 22.53
CA ALA A 3 -14.02 -4.03 21.59
C ALA A 3 -13.48 -4.92 20.45
N SER A 4 -13.92 -4.66 19.22
CA SER A 4 -13.27 -5.20 18.04
C SER A 4 -11.84 -4.67 18.08
N ALA A 5 -10.88 -5.54 18.43
CA ALA A 5 -9.48 -5.18 18.40
C ALA A 5 -9.13 -4.97 16.94
N ILE A 6 -9.07 -3.70 16.50
CA ILE A 6 -8.47 -3.35 15.22
C ILE A 6 -7.02 -3.80 15.37
N ALA A 7 -6.66 -4.90 14.69
CA ALA A 7 -5.31 -5.41 14.73
C ALA A 7 -4.37 -4.29 14.29
N GLN A 8 -3.40 -3.95 15.14
CA GLN A 8 -2.40 -2.96 14.82
C GLN A 8 -1.64 -3.45 13.59
N PHE A 9 -1.49 -2.57 12.60
CA PHE A 9 -0.72 -2.92 11.41
C PHE A 9 0.75 -3.14 11.79
N GLU A 10 1.32 -4.24 11.31
CA GLU A 10 2.73 -4.58 11.48
C GLU A 10 3.43 -4.74 10.13
N TRP A 11 4.64 -4.22 10.05
CA TRP A 11 5.53 -4.43 8.91
C TRP A 11 6.19 -5.81 9.01
N THR A 12 5.48 -6.85 8.60
CA THR A 12 6.06 -8.19 8.41
C THR A 12 6.83 -8.27 7.08
N VAL A 13 7.67 -9.29 6.93
CA VAL A 13 8.41 -9.54 5.67
C VAL A 13 7.44 -9.66 4.47
N ASP A 14 6.28 -10.29 4.66
CA ASP A 14 5.32 -10.47 3.58
C ASP A 14 4.62 -9.16 3.20
N VAL A 15 4.34 -8.30 4.19
CA VAL A 15 3.84 -6.93 3.93
C VAL A 15 4.84 -6.12 3.11
N VAL A 16 6.12 -6.20 3.45
CA VAL A 16 7.18 -5.49 2.74
C VAL A 16 7.35 -6.03 1.31
N ARG A 17 7.29 -7.37 1.13
CA ARG A 17 7.32 -7.98 -0.21
C ARG A 17 6.16 -7.50 -1.07
N GLU A 18 4.96 -7.45 -0.50
CA GLU A 18 3.77 -6.97 -1.21
C GLU A 18 3.88 -5.49 -1.58
N LEU A 19 4.37 -4.63 -0.68
CA LEU A 19 4.66 -3.23 -0.99
C LEU A 19 5.63 -3.10 -2.16
N ILE A 20 6.69 -3.90 -2.19
CA ILE A 20 7.69 -3.88 -3.27
C ILE A 20 7.05 -4.32 -4.60
N HIS A 21 6.22 -5.37 -4.60
CA HIS A 21 5.50 -5.79 -5.80
C HIS A 21 4.54 -4.70 -6.29
N LEU A 22 3.69 -4.16 -5.41
CA LEU A 22 2.75 -3.10 -5.77
C LEU A 22 3.46 -1.85 -6.33
N ARG A 23 4.61 -1.45 -5.75
CA ARG A 23 5.41 -0.35 -6.29
C ARG A 23 5.97 -0.70 -7.68
N ARG A 24 6.48 -1.91 -7.87
CA ARG A 24 7.04 -2.37 -9.16
C ARG A 24 5.97 -2.46 -10.24
N ASP A 25 4.75 -2.84 -9.90
CA ASP A 25 3.63 -2.88 -10.85
C ASP A 25 3.25 -1.48 -11.36
N ASN A 26 3.57 -0.44 -10.60
CA ASN A 26 3.38 0.97 -10.99
C ASN A 26 4.71 1.62 -11.45
N HIS A 27 5.73 0.83 -11.82
CA HIS A 27 7.06 1.36 -12.14
C HIS A 27 7.00 2.41 -13.26
N ASP A 28 6.28 2.11 -14.33
CA ASP A 28 6.14 3.00 -15.50
C ASP A 28 5.42 4.29 -15.11
N ASP A 29 4.39 4.21 -14.26
CA ASP A 29 3.69 5.40 -13.78
C ASP A 29 4.61 6.34 -12.99
N PHE A 30 5.53 5.79 -12.21
CA PHE A 30 6.56 6.56 -11.50
C PHE A 30 7.66 7.14 -12.41
N GLU A 31 7.81 6.61 -13.62
CA GLU A 31 8.81 7.08 -14.60
C GLU A 31 8.23 8.14 -15.54
N PHE A 32 6.98 7.97 -15.97
CA PHE A 32 6.40 8.74 -17.07
C PHE A 32 5.33 9.75 -16.64
N ILE A 33 4.77 9.64 -15.43
CA ILE A 33 3.77 10.58 -14.94
C ILE A 33 4.44 11.65 -14.09
N SER A 34 3.93 12.89 -14.18
CA SER A 34 4.36 13.98 -13.32
C SER A 34 4.25 13.64 -11.84
N ASN A 35 5.25 14.06 -11.05
CA ASN A 35 5.36 13.77 -9.62
C ASN A 35 4.10 14.12 -8.79
N ASN A 36 3.29 15.09 -9.22
CA ASN A 36 2.05 15.46 -8.54
C ASN A 36 0.98 14.35 -8.56
N TYR A 37 1.12 13.32 -9.41
CA TYR A 37 0.24 12.15 -9.41
C TYR A 37 0.76 11.00 -8.54
N HIS A 38 2.03 11.01 -8.14
CA HIS A 38 2.62 9.93 -7.32
C HIS A 38 1.92 9.77 -5.98
N GLU A 39 1.40 10.86 -5.39
CA GLU A 39 0.61 10.79 -4.17
C GLU A 39 -0.65 9.92 -4.34
N ASN A 40 -1.33 10.03 -5.48
CA ASN A 40 -2.51 9.22 -5.78
C ASN A 40 -2.15 7.73 -5.96
N ILE A 41 -1.01 7.45 -6.57
CA ILE A 41 -0.48 6.09 -6.72
C ILE A 41 -0.15 5.52 -5.35
N TRP A 42 0.57 6.26 -4.50
CA TRP A 42 0.88 5.84 -3.14
C TRP A 42 -0.36 5.62 -2.29
N ARG A 43 -1.39 6.47 -2.41
CA ARG A 43 -2.68 6.27 -1.75
C ARG A 43 -3.34 4.96 -2.20
N THR A 44 -3.27 4.64 -3.48
CA THR A 44 -3.80 3.37 -4.02
C THR A 44 -3.03 2.15 -3.51
N ILE A 45 -1.70 2.21 -3.50
CA ILE A 45 -0.84 1.16 -2.93
C ILE A 45 -1.15 0.95 -1.45
N SER A 46 -1.23 2.04 -0.68
CA SER A 46 -1.61 2.03 0.73
C SER A 46 -2.97 1.36 0.92
N ASN A 47 -4.01 1.81 0.21
CA ASN A 47 -5.34 1.20 0.28
C ASN A 47 -5.32 -0.31 0.03
N ARG A 48 -4.55 -0.78 -0.96
CA ARG A 48 -4.42 -2.23 -1.21
C ARG A 48 -3.75 -2.98 -0.06
N LEU A 49 -2.72 -2.39 0.56
CA LEU A 49 -2.01 -2.99 1.69
C LEU A 49 -2.85 -3.05 2.98
N PHE A 50 -3.69 -2.06 3.23
CA PHE A 50 -4.40 -1.91 4.51
C PHE A 50 -5.89 -2.33 4.45
N ILE A 51 -6.59 -2.09 3.35
CA ILE A 51 -8.05 -2.35 3.26
C ILE A 51 -8.34 -3.82 2.95
N ASN A 52 -7.50 -4.50 2.19
CA ASN A 52 -7.66 -5.94 1.92
C ASN A 52 -7.31 -6.84 3.12
N ARG A 53 -6.85 -6.26 4.23
CA ARG A 53 -6.42 -6.97 5.44
C ARG A 53 -7.29 -6.70 6.66
N GLY A 54 -8.33 -5.87 6.52
CA GLY A 54 -9.32 -5.55 7.56
C GLY A 54 -10.59 -6.38 7.46
#